data_AF-A0A3B9NSN3-F1
#
_entry.id   AF-A0A3B9NSN3-F1
#
_cell.length_a   1.000
_cell.length_b   1.000
_cell.length_c   1.000
_cell.angle_alpha   90.00
_cell.angle_beta   90.00
_cell.angle_gamma   90.00
#
_symmetry.space_group_name_H-M   'P 1'
#
loop_
_entity.id
_entity.type
_entity.pdbx_description
1 polymer ?
#
loop_
_entity_poly.entity_id
_entity_poly.type
_entity_poly.pdbx_seq_one_letter_code
_entity_poly.pdbx_strand_id
1 'polypeptide(L)' 'MQVVDAESGNAMTNGQAVGRYFAYLASSLPLGLGFVWIVFDSKKRGWHDIICRTVVIKREAG' A
#
# COMPACT_ATOMS: atom_id res chain seq x y z
N MET A 1 10.71 -7.95 -2.65
CA MET A 1 9.82 -6.90 -2.12
C MET A 1 8.69 -7.61 -1.40
N GLN A 2 8.48 -7.32 -0.12
CA GLN A 2 7.43 -7.96 0.68
C GLN A 2 6.46 -6.87 1.15
N VAL A 3 5.16 -7.14 0.99
CA VAL A 3 4.11 -6.28 1.57
C VAL A 3 3.90 -6.75 3.01
N VAL A 4 4.10 -5.85 3.95
CA VAL A 4 3.88 -6.10 5.37
C VAL A 4 2.91 -5.07 5.93
N ASP A 5 2.31 -5.43 7.05
CA ASP A 5 1.55 -4.48 7.86
C ASP A 5 2.47 -3.35 8.35
N ALA A 6 2.01 -2.11 8.22
CA ALA A 6 2.81 -0.93 8.56
C ALA A 6 3.00 -0.71 10.05
N GLU A 7 2.15 -1.31 10.87
CA GLU A 7 2.14 -1.12 12.32
C GLU A 7 2.97 -2.18 13.03
N SER A 8 2.79 -3.44 12.64
CA SER A 8 3.44 -4.60 13.24
C SER A 8 4.63 -5.14 12.44
N GLY A 9 4.77 -4.81 11.16
CA GLY A 9 5.78 -5.39 10.27
C GLY A 9 5.54 -6.87 9.93
N ASN A 10 4.41 -7.44 10.38
CA ASN A 10 4.04 -8.83 10.12
C ASN A 10 3.41 -9.02 8.74
N ALA A 11 3.16 -10.27 8.38
CA ALA A 11 2.44 -10.61 7.16
C ALA A 11 1.04 -9.95 7.15
N MET A 12 0.61 -9.55 5.96
CA MET A 12 -0.68 -8.89 5.73
C MET A 12 -1.85 -9.74 6.27
N THR A 13 -2.80 -9.09 6.95
CA THR A 13 -4.01 -9.74 7.44
C THR A 13 -5.11 -9.80 6.37
N ASN A 14 -6.09 -10.71 6.54
CA ASN A 14 -7.20 -10.86 5.58
C ASN A 14 -8.00 -9.56 5.40
N GLY A 15 -8.16 -8.75 6.45
CA GLY A 15 -8.84 -7.45 6.36
C GLY A 15 -8.09 -6.43 5.49
N GLN A 16 -6.75 -6.46 5.53
CA GLN A 16 -5.92 -5.62 4.66
C GLN A 16 -5.97 -6.07 3.20
N ALA A 17 -6.06 -7.38 2.95
CA ALA A 17 -6.22 -7.91 1.60
C ALA A 17 -7.53 -7.42 0.95
N VAL A 18 -8.64 -7.48 1.71
CA VAL A 18 -9.95 -6.97 1.26
C VAL A 18 -9.90 -5.46 1.05
N GLY A 19 -9.32 -4.72 1.99
CA GLY A 19 -9.12 -3.27 1.85
C GLY A 19 -8.34 -2.92 0.57
N ARG A 20 -7.30 -3.69 0.23
CA ARG A 20 -6.48 -3.42 -0.97
C ARG A 20 -7.29 -3.56 -2.24
N TYR A 21 -8.20 -4.53 -2.29
CA TYR A 21 -9.09 -4.72 -3.44
C TYR A 21 -10.00 -3.51 -3.65
N PHE A 22 -10.64 -3.00 -2.59
CA PHE A 22 -11.45 -1.79 -2.68
C PHE A 22 -10.62 -0.54 -2.95
N ALA A 23 -9.41 -0.48 -2.41
CA ALA A 23 -8.53 0.66 -2.61
C ALA A 23 -7.91 0.71 -4.02
N TYR A 24 -7.83 -0.42 -4.73
CA TYR A 24 -7.56 -0.43 -6.17
C TYR A 24 -8.68 0.23 -6.95
N LEU A 25 -9.95 -0.07 -6.64
CA LEU A 25 -11.11 0.63 -7.20
C LEU A 25 -11.09 2.13 -6.87
N ALA A 26 -10.78 2.49 -5.63
CA ALA A 26 -10.66 3.89 -5.22
C ALA A 26 -9.45 4.60 -5.85
N SER A 27 -8.38 3.86 -6.21
CA SER A 27 -7.20 4.43 -6.90
C SER A 27 -7.42 4.59 -8.40
N SER A 28 -8.29 3.77 -9.01
CA SER A 28 -8.65 3.87 -10.43
C SER A 28 -9.73 4.90 -10.73
N LEU A 29 -10.62 5.18 -9.77
CA LEU A 29 -11.68 6.19 -9.89
C LEU A 29 -11.17 7.63 -10.16
N PRO A 30 -10.14 8.16 -9.47
CA PRO A 30 -9.69 9.53 -9.65
C PRO A 30 -8.61 9.65 -10.72
N LEU A 31 -8.83 9.11 -11.93
CA LEU A 31 -7.92 9.26 -13.09
C LEU A 31 -6.44 8.96 -12.77
N GLY A 32 -6.16 8.02 -11.86
CA GLY A 32 -4.79 7.65 -11.46
C GLY A 32 -4.12 8.57 -10.42
N LEU A 33 -4.83 9.52 -9.80
CA LEU A 33 -4.33 10.34 -8.67
C LEU A 33 -3.77 9.51 -7.52
N GLY A 34 -4.35 8.33 -7.25
CA GLY A 34 -3.85 7.39 -6.24
C GLY A 34 -2.45 6.84 -6.55
N PHE A 35 -2.06 6.81 -7.83
CA PHE A 35 -0.71 6.46 -8.29
C PHE A 35 0.21 7.68 -8.32
N VAL A 36 -0.30 8.85 -8.71
CA VAL A 36 0.47 10.11 -8.67
C VAL A 36 0.91 10.44 -7.24
N TRP A 37 0.09 10.12 -6.24
CA TRP A 37 0.42 10.32 -4.83
C TRP A 37 1.68 9.59 -4.35
N ILE A 38 2.03 8.45 -4.97
CA ILE A 38 3.25 7.69 -4.65
C ILE A 38 4.51 8.56 -4.81
N VAL A 39 4.46 9.54 -5.74
CA VAL A 39 5.58 10.46 -5.99
C VAL A 39 5.72 11.51 -4.88
N PHE A 40 4.61 11.87 -4.23
CA PHE A 40 4.59 12.86 -3.15
C PHE A 40 4.83 12.25 -1.77
N ASP A 41 4.45 10.99 -1.54
CA ASP A 41 4.64 10.32 -0.25
C ASP A 41 6.11 9.87 -0.07
N SER A 42 6.78 10.34 0.99
CA SER A 42 8.18 10.00 1.29
C SER A 42 8.43 8.51 1.51
N LYS A 43 7.38 7.72 1.79
CA LYS A 43 7.44 6.25 1.92
C LYS A 43 7.02 5.54 0.63
N LYS A 44 6.81 6.28 -0.47
CA LYS A 44 6.34 5.80 -1.76
C LYS A 44 5.07 4.94 -1.66
N ARG A 45 4.15 5.33 -0.76
CA ARG A 45 2.88 4.61 -0.57
C ARG A 45 1.80 5.21 -1.46
N GLY A 46 1.07 4.33 -2.14
CA GLY A 46 -0.15 4.71 -2.85
C GLY A 46 -1.32 4.87 -1.88
N TRP A 47 -2.43 5.42 -2.35
CA TRP A 47 -3.65 5.50 -1.54
C TRP A 47 -4.09 4.12 -1.04
N HIS A 48 -3.90 3.08 -1.84
CA HIS A 48 -4.17 1.71 -1.42
C HIS A 48 -3.28 1.21 -0.27
N ASP A 49 -2.02 1.62 -0.22
CA ASP A 49 -1.14 1.27 0.90
C ASP A 49 -1.47 2.08 2.16
N ILE A 50 -1.90 3.34 2.00
CA ILE A 50 -2.33 4.19 3.12
C ILE A 50 -3.65 3.68 3.72
N ILE A 51 -4.65 3.40 2.88
CA ILE A 51 -5.97 2.91 3.30
C ILE A 51 -5.86 1.56 4.01
N CYS A 52 -4.95 0.70 3.56
CA CYS A 52 -4.78 -0.63 4.14
C CYS A 52 -3.73 -0.69 5.25
N ARG A 53 -3.11 0.44 5.60
CA ARG A 53 -1.97 0.48 6.53
C ARG A 53 -0.91 -0.56 6.16
N THR A 54 -0.62 -0.72 4.87
CA THR A 54 0.44 -1.62 4.37
C THR A 54 1.63 -0.85 3.85
N VAL A 55 2.79 -1.49 3.84
CA VAL A 55 4.03 -0.92 3.30
C VAL A 55 4.81 -2.02 2.59
N VAL A 56 5.40 -1.65 1.45
CA VAL A 56 6.34 -2.50 0.72
C VAL A 56 7.73 -2.29 1.30
N ILE A 57 8.29 -3.34 1.90
CA ILE A 57 9.69 -3.37 2.30
C ILE A 57 10.52 -4.11 1.27
N LYS A 58 11.67 -3.55 0.90
CA LYS A 58 12.76 -4.34 0.29
C LYS A 58 13.54 -4.97 1.43
N ARG A 59 13.45 -6.28 1.60
CA ARG A 59 14.52 -7.01 2.29
C ARG A 59 15.75 -6.89 1.39
N GLU A 60 16.74 -6.14 1.85
CA GLU A 60 18.08 -6.24 1.26
C GLU A 60 18.59 -7.65 1.58
N ALA A 61 18.90 -8.42 0.54
CA ALA A 61 19.73 -9.61 0.70
C ALA A 61 21.14 -9.08 0.98
N GLY A 62 21.69 -9.46 2.15
CA GLY A 62 23.00 -8.99 2.63
C GLY A 62 24.14 -9.27 1.67
#